data_AF-A0A172UWQ6-F1
#
_entry.id   AF-A0A172UWQ6-F1
#
_cell.length_a   1.000
_cell.length_b   1.000
_cell.length_c   1.000
_cell.angle_alpha   90.00
_cell.angle_beta   90.00
_cell.angle_gamma   90.00
#
_symmetry.space_group_name_H-M   'P 1'
#
loop_
_entity.id
_entity.type
_entity.pdbx_description
1 polymer ?
#
loop_
_entity_poly.entity_id
_entity_poly.type
_entity_poly.pdbx_seq_one_letter_code
_entity_poly.pdbx_strand_id
1 'polypeptide(L)'
;MTAALTPTQAWQATVPELPPVDGPHAIAERLLLLLHYGIDWETSWVADPRYRKTYWDELLPGRVRRAAYRADTLDRWWSDVSGQLGAPAPRQRDRRLELATLLREPPLPVIAVLRDSLPALLLRVRIIAEAVADQRKAARG
;
A
#
# COMPACT_ATOMS: atom_id res chain seq x y z
N MET A 1 22.30 7.47 -16.22
CA MET A 1 21.22 6.51 -16.52
C MET A 1 20.11 6.76 -15.52
N THR A 2 18.95 7.26 -15.94
CA THR A 2 17.80 7.40 -15.05
C THR A 2 17.27 6.00 -14.78
N ALA A 3 17.33 5.53 -13.53
CA ALA A 3 16.74 4.24 -13.18
C ALA A 3 15.25 4.27 -13.52
N ALA A 4 14.73 3.19 -14.13
CA ALA A 4 13.30 3.07 -14.37
C ALA A 4 12.55 3.16 -13.04
N LEU A 5 11.46 3.93 -13.00
CA LEU A 5 10.62 4.06 -11.82
C LEU A 5 10.09 2.68 -11.41
N THR A 6 10.10 2.40 -10.10
CA THR A 6 9.39 1.23 -9.58
C THR A 6 7.88 1.41 -9.75
N PRO A 7 7.08 0.32 -9.69
CA PRO A 7 5.63 0.42 -9.80
C PRO A 7 4.99 1.46 -8.87
N THR A 8 5.36 1.47 -7.59
CA THR A 8 4.79 2.46 -6.65
C THR A 8 5.24 3.89 -6.94
N GLN A 9 6.47 4.10 -7.44
CA GLN A 9 6.94 5.43 -7.86
C GLN A 9 6.18 5.92 -9.10
N ALA A 10 5.89 5.03 -10.05
CA ALA A 10 5.06 5.36 -11.19
C ALA A 10 3.62 5.73 -10.77
N TRP A 11 3.08 5.08 -9.73
CA TRP A 11 1.78 5.46 -9.16
C TRP A 11 1.85 6.79 -8.42
N GLN A 12 2.87 7.04 -7.60
CA GLN A 12 3.05 8.33 -6.93
C GLN A 12 3.15 9.48 -7.94
N ALA A 13 3.82 9.25 -9.07
CA ALA A 13 3.97 10.24 -10.14
C ALA A 13 2.64 10.63 -10.84
N THR A 14 1.52 9.93 -10.58
CA THR A 14 0.21 10.37 -11.10
C THR A 14 -0.38 11.54 -10.32
N VAL A 15 0.21 11.90 -9.17
CA VAL A 15 -0.24 13.03 -8.33
C VAL A 15 0.95 13.92 -7.97
N PRO A 16 1.45 14.73 -8.92
CA PRO A 16 2.62 15.59 -8.70
C PRO A 16 2.40 16.68 -7.63
N GLU A 17 1.15 16.97 -7.26
CA GLU A 17 0.77 17.95 -6.24
C GLU A 17 1.07 17.46 -4.81
N LEU A 18 1.20 16.15 -4.62
CA LEU A 18 1.59 15.60 -3.33
C LEU A 18 3.10 15.76 -3.14
N PRO A 19 3.55 16.48 -2.10
CA PRO A 19 4.98 16.58 -1.81
C PRO A 19 5.58 15.18 -1.62
N PRO A 20 6.82 14.95 -2.07
CA PRO A 20 7.51 13.69 -1.83
C PRO A 20 7.68 13.48 -0.33
N VAL A 21 7.57 12.22 0.08
CA VAL A 21 7.91 11.78 1.44
C VAL A 21 9.18 10.94 1.36
N ASP A 22 10.05 11.08 2.35
CA ASP A 22 11.35 10.41 2.40
C ASP A 22 11.46 9.44 3.57
N GLY A 23 12.50 8.61 3.53
CA GLY A 23 12.85 7.69 4.62
C GLY A 23 11.70 6.73 4.97
N PRO A 24 11.44 6.49 6.26
CA PRO A 24 10.43 5.50 6.69
C PRO A 24 9.00 5.79 6.18
N HIS A 25 8.65 7.06 5.96
CA HIS A 25 7.35 7.44 5.40
C HIS A 25 7.22 7.02 3.93
N ALA A 26 8.30 7.16 3.14
CA ALA A 26 8.34 6.69 1.76
C ALA A 26 8.12 5.19 1.68
N ILE A 27 8.80 4.42 2.54
CA ILE A 27 8.68 2.96 2.57
C ILE A 27 7.27 2.53 2.98
N ALA A 28 6.72 3.14 4.04
CA ALA A 28 5.36 2.86 4.52
C ALA A 28 4.29 3.13 3.45
N GLU A 29 4.36 4.28 2.76
CA GLU A 29 3.42 4.63 1.69
C GLU A 29 3.48 3.61 0.54
N ARG A 30 4.69 3.24 0.11
CA ARG A 30 4.90 2.28 -0.99
C ARG A 30 4.42 0.88 -0.63
N LEU A 31 4.64 0.44 0.62
CA LEU A 31 4.08 -0.82 1.14
C LEU A 31 2.55 -0.80 1.13
N LEU A 32 1.93 0.30 1.58
CA LEU A 32 0.47 0.44 1.57
C LEU A 32 -0.12 0.45 0.16
N LEU A 33 0.55 1.07 -0.81
CA LEU A 33 0.17 1.01 -2.22
C LEU A 33 0.23 -0.42 -2.77
N LEU A 34 1.32 -1.15 -2.50
CA LEU A 34 1.44 -2.55 -2.91
C LEU A 34 0.37 -3.42 -2.26
N LEU A 35 0.04 -3.17 -0.99
CA LEU A 35 -1.03 -3.86 -0.28
C LEU A 35 -2.38 -3.59 -0.94
N HIS A 36 -2.73 -2.32 -1.19
CA HIS A 36 -3.98 -1.93 -1.84
C HIS A 36 -4.16 -2.58 -3.22
N TYR A 37 -3.12 -2.56 -4.05
CA TYR A 37 -3.15 -3.17 -5.38
C TYR A 37 -2.89 -4.68 -5.39
N GLY A 38 -2.58 -5.26 -4.23
CA GLY A 38 -2.50 -6.70 -4.03
C GLY A 38 -3.84 -7.33 -3.64
N ILE A 39 -4.80 -6.54 -3.14
CA ILE A 39 -6.15 -7.03 -2.78
C ILE A 39 -6.86 -7.56 -4.03
N ASP A 40 -7.44 -8.75 -3.90
CA ASP A 40 -8.35 -9.29 -4.91
C ASP A 40 -9.74 -8.64 -4.75
N TRP A 41 -9.96 -7.57 -5.52
CA TRP A 41 -11.20 -6.79 -5.53
C TRP A 41 -12.38 -7.46 -6.26
N GLU A 42 -12.18 -8.67 -6.78
CA GLU A 42 -13.19 -9.42 -7.52
C GLU A 42 -13.69 -10.63 -6.73
N THR A 43 -12.79 -11.37 -6.09
CA THR A 43 -13.10 -12.67 -5.48
C THR A 43 -12.85 -12.75 -3.98
N SER A 44 -12.07 -11.84 -3.39
CA SER A 44 -11.85 -11.87 -1.94
C SER A 44 -13.08 -11.42 -1.16
N TRP A 45 -13.09 -11.70 0.14
CA TRP A 45 -14.14 -11.21 1.04
C TRP A 45 -14.25 -9.67 1.02
N VAL A 46 -13.17 -8.93 0.73
CA VAL A 46 -13.18 -7.46 0.64
C VAL A 46 -14.00 -6.96 -0.56
N ALA A 47 -14.19 -7.79 -1.58
CA ALA A 47 -14.96 -7.46 -2.78
C ALA A 47 -16.47 -7.30 -2.49
N ASP A 48 -16.99 -7.92 -1.43
CA ASP A 48 -18.39 -7.80 -1.01
C ASP A 48 -18.73 -6.32 -0.74
N PRO A 49 -19.81 -5.77 -1.36
CA PRO A 49 -20.18 -4.37 -1.24
C PRO A 49 -20.27 -3.85 0.20
N ARG A 50 -20.65 -4.71 1.16
CA ARG A 50 -20.76 -4.30 2.57
C ARG A 50 -19.42 -3.94 3.20
N TYR A 51 -18.33 -4.53 2.74
CA TYR A 51 -16.98 -4.30 3.24
C TYR A 51 -16.24 -3.27 2.39
N ARG A 52 -16.49 -3.27 1.07
CA ARG A 52 -15.90 -2.30 0.15
C ARG A 52 -16.20 -0.86 0.56
N LYS A 53 -17.42 -0.58 1.04
CA LYS A 53 -17.83 0.76 1.50
C LYS A 53 -17.08 1.25 2.75
N THR A 54 -16.56 0.36 3.58
CA THR A 54 -15.83 0.70 4.81
C THR A 54 -14.32 0.45 4.68
N TYR A 55 -13.85 0.12 3.48
CA TYR A 55 -12.46 -0.27 3.26
C TYR A 55 -11.46 0.79 3.72
N TRP A 56 -11.60 2.01 3.19
CA TRP A 56 -10.66 3.10 3.48
C TRP A 56 -10.77 3.62 4.91
N ASP A 57 -11.97 3.60 5.48
CA ASP A 57 -12.27 4.31 6.72
C ASP A 57 -12.19 3.40 7.95
N GLU A 58 -12.39 2.08 7.80
CA GLU A 58 -12.41 1.13 8.92
C GLU A 58 -11.47 -0.06 8.72
N LEU A 59 -11.62 -0.79 7.61
CA LEU A 59 -10.96 -2.08 7.44
C LEU A 59 -9.46 -1.92 7.25
N LEU A 60 -9.03 -1.15 6.25
CA LEU A 60 -7.60 -0.94 5.98
C LEU A 60 -6.88 -0.29 7.19
N PRO A 61 -7.38 0.82 7.79
CA PRO A 61 -6.75 1.39 8.98
C PRO A 61 -6.66 0.40 10.13
N GLY A 62 -7.75 -0.30 10.44
CA GLY A 62 -7.81 -1.23 11.56
C GLY A 62 -6.86 -2.41 11.41
N ARG A 63 -6.74 -2.97 10.20
CA ARG A 63 -5.86 -4.12 9.91
C ARG A 63 -4.39 -3.71 9.90
N VAL A 64 -4.05 -2.60 9.24
CA VAL A 64 -2.68 -2.07 9.19
C VAL A 64 -2.17 -1.75 10.59
N ARG A 65 -2.97 -1.01 11.37
CA ARG A 65 -2.58 -0.59 12.72
C ARG A 65 -2.41 -1.79 13.64
N ARG A 66 -3.33 -2.76 13.60
CA ARG A 66 -3.23 -4.00 14.41
C ARG A 66 -1.98 -4.81 14.06
N ALA A 67 -1.64 -4.96 12.78
CA ALA A 67 -0.42 -5.64 12.37
C ALA A 67 0.83 -4.88 12.84
N ALA A 68 0.83 -3.54 12.72
CA ALA A 68 1.96 -2.70 13.16
C ALA A 68 2.22 -2.81 14.67
N TYR A 69 1.19 -2.94 15.51
CA TYR A 69 1.37 -3.16 16.94
C TYR A 69 1.95 -4.53 17.32
N ARG A 70 1.84 -5.53 16.45
CA ARG A 70 2.22 -6.92 16.74
C ARG A 70 3.56 -7.31 16.11
N ALA A 71 3.95 -6.61 15.06
CA ALA A 71 5.13 -6.94 14.28
C ALA A 71 6.37 -6.20 14.78
N ASP A 72 7.48 -6.93 14.75
CA ASP A 72 8.85 -6.48 14.99
C ASP A 72 9.69 -6.51 13.69
N THR A 73 9.17 -7.12 12.63
CA THR A 73 9.77 -7.19 11.29
C THR A 73 8.76 -6.80 10.21
N LEU A 74 9.26 -6.31 9.06
CA LEU A 74 8.40 -5.99 7.92
C LEU A 74 7.79 -7.24 7.28
N ASP A 75 8.50 -8.37 7.29
CA ASP A 75 7.95 -9.66 6.81
C ASP A 75 6.72 -10.08 7.61
N ARG A 76 6.81 -10.01 8.94
CA ARG A 76 5.69 -10.35 9.83
C ARG A 76 4.54 -9.38 9.65
N TRP A 77 4.84 -8.08 9.61
CA TRP A 77 3.82 -7.05 9.38
C TRP A 77 3.06 -7.30 8.06
N TRP A 78 3.81 -7.54 6.98
CA TRP A 78 3.25 -7.79 5.65
C TRP A 78 2.38 -9.05 5.63
N SER A 79 2.91 -10.17 6.13
CA SER A 79 2.18 -11.44 6.18
C SER A 79 0.87 -11.31 6.96
N ASP A 80 0.90 -10.66 8.12
CA ASP A 80 -0.26 -10.46 8.98
C ASP A 80 -1.33 -9.60 8.29
N VAL A 81 -0.94 -8.45 7.72
CA VAL A 81 -1.90 -7.51 7.12
C VAL A 81 -2.44 -8.03 5.79
N SER A 82 -1.59 -8.64 4.95
CA SER A 82 -1.98 -9.13 3.64
C SER A 82 -2.91 -10.33 3.75
N GLY A 83 -2.64 -11.24 4.69
CA GLY A 83 -3.54 -12.35 5.01
C GLY A 83 -4.89 -11.88 5.53
N GLN A 84 -4.90 -10.87 6.43
CA GLN A 84 -6.13 -10.30 6.96
C GLN A 84 -6.99 -9.59 5.91
N LEU A 85 -6.41 -9.04 4.84
CA LEU A 85 -7.11 -8.29 3.79
C LEU A 85 -7.35 -9.09 2.50
N GLY A 86 -6.97 -10.38 2.47
CA GLY A 86 -7.08 -11.17 1.23
C GLY A 86 -6.23 -10.59 0.10
N ALA A 87 -5.07 -10.03 0.43
CA ALA A 87 -4.08 -9.51 -0.52
C ALA A 87 -3.00 -10.57 -0.76
N PRO A 88 -3.14 -11.44 -1.76
CA PRO A 88 -2.08 -12.39 -2.11
C PRO A 88 -0.79 -11.68 -2.53
N ALA A 89 0.32 -12.43 -2.54
CA ALA A 89 1.58 -11.92 -3.05
C ALA A 89 1.42 -11.41 -4.50
N PRO A 90 2.07 -10.29 -4.89
CA PRO A 90 1.90 -9.71 -6.22
C PRO A 90 2.21 -10.71 -7.36
N ARG A 91 1.32 -10.79 -8.35
CA ARG A 91 1.51 -11.65 -9.53
C ARG A 91 2.46 -11.04 -10.56
N GLN A 92 2.64 -9.72 -10.55
CA GLN A 92 3.54 -9.02 -11.46
C GLN A 92 4.99 -9.03 -10.92
N ARG A 93 5.96 -9.29 -11.80
CA ARG A 93 7.38 -9.48 -11.43
C ARG A 93 7.98 -8.23 -10.79
N ASP A 94 7.74 -7.08 -11.39
CA ASP A 94 8.16 -5.76 -10.92
C ASP A 94 7.68 -5.47 -9.49
N ARG A 95 6.41 -5.73 -9.19
CA ARG A 95 5.83 -5.56 -7.85
C ARG A 95 6.42 -6.53 -6.83
N ARG A 96 6.73 -7.77 -7.23
CA ARG A 96 7.42 -8.72 -6.34
C ARG A 96 8.84 -8.26 -6.00
N LEU A 97 9.58 -7.77 -6.99
CA LEU A 97 10.94 -7.27 -6.79
C LEU A 97 10.94 -6.04 -5.88
N GLU A 98 10.02 -5.11 -6.14
CA GLU A 98 9.85 -3.93 -5.30
C GLU A 98 9.48 -4.32 -3.86
N LEU A 99 8.47 -5.17 -3.67
CA LEU A 99 8.07 -5.65 -2.34
C LEU A 99 9.24 -6.31 -1.62
N ALA A 100 9.95 -7.25 -2.26
CA ALA A 100 11.08 -7.94 -1.68
C ALA A 100 12.18 -6.97 -1.23
N THR A 101 12.40 -5.88 -1.98
CA THR A 101 13.35 -4.82 -1.64
C THR A 101 12.88 -4.04 -0.41
N LEU A 102 11.63 -3.55 -0.41
CA LEU A 102 11.07 -2.76 0.69
C LEU A 102 11.04 -3.54 2.01
N LEU A 103 10.81 -4.86 1.96
CA LEU A 103 10.81 -5.72 3.16
C LEU A 103 12.20 -5.88 3.80
N ARG A 104 13.29 -5.43 3.15
CA ARG A 104 14.65 -5.42 3.73
C ARG A 104 14.99 -4.13 4.48
N GLU A 105 14.15 -3.10 4.40
CA GLU A 105 14.37 -1.83 5.07
C GLU A 105 14.34 -1.98 6.61
N PRO A 106 14.98 -1.07 7.37
CA PRO A 106 14.93 -1.09 8.82
C PRO A 106 13.48 -1.12 9.32
N PRO A 107 13.07 -2.18 10.04
CA PRO A 107 11.64 -2.43 10.27
C PRO A 107 11.04 -1.46 11.29
N LEU A 108 11.73 -1.18 12.39
CA LEU A 108 11.17 -0.43 13.51
C LEU A 108 10.74 1.00 13.14
N PRO A 109 11.55 1.80 12.40
CA PRO A 109 11.11 3.13 11.97
C PRO A 109 9.88 3.11 11.06
N VAL A 110 9.79 2.13 10.14
CA VAL A 110 8.66 2.00 9.22
C VAL A 110 7.39 1.57 9.96
N ILE A 111 7.52 0.61 10.87
CA ILE A 111 6.41 0.14 11.72
C ILE A 111 5.91 1.26 12.65
N ALA A 112 6.80 2.08 13.21
CA ALA A 112 6.42 3.24 14.01
C ALA A 112 5.58 4.23 13.18
N VAL A 113 5.99 4.51 11.95
CA VAL A 113 5.22 5.36 11.02
C VAL A 113 3.84 4.77 10.69
N LEU A 114 3.76 3.46 10.45
CA LEU A 114 2.49 2.75 10.21
C LEU A 114 1.56 2.72 11.43
N ARG A 115 2.08 3.01 12.63
CA ARG A 115 1.32 3.09 13.87
C ARG A 115 0.90 4.53 14.20
N ASP A 116 1.83 5.46 14.04
CA ASP A 116 1.75 6.81 14.62
C ASP A 116 1.26 7.85 13.59
N SER A 117 1.53 7.61 12.29
CA SER A 117 1.18 8.53 11.19
C SER A 117 0.13 7.96 10.22
N LEU A 118 -0.52 6.84 10.57
CA LEU A 118 -1.35 6.06 9.65
C LEU A 118 -2.48 6.87 8.96
N PRO A 119 -3.26 7.72 9.65
CA PRO A 119 -4.34 8.46 8.99
C PRO A 119 -3.85 9.35 7.84
N ALA A 120 -2.73 10.06 8.04
CA ALA A 120 -2.14 10.93 7.02
C ALA A 120 -1.58 10.11 5.84
N LEU A 121 -0.95 8.97 6.12
CA LEU A 121 -0.48 8.05 5.08
C LEU A 121 -1.63 7.50 4.24
N LEU A 122 -2.72 7.07 4.87
CA LEU A 122 -3.85 6.49 4.15
C LEU A 122 -4.57 7.51 3.29
N LEU A 123 -4.64 8.78 3.71
CA LEU A 123 -5.15 9.85 2.86
C LEU A 123 -4.33 9.97 1.57
N ARG A 124 -3.00 9.98 1.69
CA ARG A 124 -2.10 10.06 0.52
C ARG A 124 -2.24 8.84 -0.38
N VAL A 125 -2.24 7.64 0.18
CA VAL A 125 -2.43 6.38 -0.54
C VAL A 125 -3.77 6.36 -1.28
N ARG A 126 -4.84 6.86 -0.66
CA ARG A 126 -6.17 6.96 -1.28
C ARG A 126 -6.18 7.93 -2.46
N ILE A 127 -5.61 9.14 -2.29
CA ILE A 127 -5.48 10.14 -3.36
C ILE A 127 -4.73 9.54 -4.57
N ILE A 128 -3.60 8.89 -4.33
CA ILE A 128 -2.82 8.21 -5.37
C ILE A 128 -3.64 7.10 -6.05
N ALA A 129 -4.33 6.27 -5.25
CA ALA A 129 -5.11 5.15 -5.77
C ALA A 129 -6.28 5.61 -6.66
N GLU A 130 -6.96 6.68 -6.27
CA GLU A 130 -8.04 7.32 -7.03
C GLU A 130 -7.49 7.89 -8.35
N ALA A 131 -6.38 8.64 -8.32
CA ALA A 131 -5.76 9.21 -9.53
C ALA A 131 -5.30 8.12 -10.52
N VAL A 132 -4.71 7.03 -10.04
CA VAL A 132 -4.33 5.89 -10.89
C VAL A 132 -5.58 5.21 -11.48
N ALA A 133 -6.68 5.11 -10.74
CA ALA A 133 -7.93 4.55 -11.24
C ALA A 133 -8.50 5.41 -12.38
N ASP A 134 -8.49 6.73 -12.21
CA ASP A 134 -8.95 7.68 -13.24
C ASP A 134 -8.07 7.62 -14.50
N GLN A 135 -6.73 7.59 -14.33
CA GLN A 135 -5.80 7.45 -15.45
C GLN A 135 -6.05 6.14 -16.23
N ARG A 136 -6.25 5.01 -15.53
CA ARG A 136 -6.55 3.72 -16.18
C ARG A 136 -7.90 3.72 -16.89
N LYS A 137 -8.89 4.43 -16.35
CA LYS A 137 -10.20 4.59 -16.97
C LYS A 137 -10.09 5.42 -18.26
N ALA A 138 -9.35 6.52 -18.22
CA ALA A 138 -9.09 7.37 -19.38
C ALA A 138 -8.33 6.63 -20.50
N ALA A 139 -7.39 5.75 -20.15
CA ALA A 139 -6.66 4.94 -21.14
C ALA A 139 -7.49 3.81 -21.79
N ARG A 140 -8.67 3.50 -21.24
CA ARG A 140 -9.58 2.47 -21.76
C ARG A 140 -10.74 3.03 -22.57
N GLY A 141 -11.02 4.33 -22.43
CA GLY A 141 -12.04 5.06 -23.19
C GLY A 141 -11.45 5.65 -24.45
#